data_AF-A0A7W0M992-F1
#
_entry.id   AF-A0A7W0M992-F1
#
_cell.length_a   1.000
_cell.length_b   1.000
_cell.length_c   1.000
_cell.angle_alpha   90.00
_cell.angle_beta   90.00
_cell.angle_gamma   90.00
#
_symmetry.space_group_name_H-M   'P 1'
#
loop_
_entity.id
_entity.type
_entity.pdbx_description
1 polymer ?
#
loop_
_entity_poly.entity_id
_entity_poly.type
_entity_poly.pdbx_seq_one_letter_code
_entity_poly.pdbx_strand_id
1 'polypeptide(L)'
;MATANTSAVLNIPDNSGVAETGAIRIPASARSLDGFVAWALSDEFPRQGRISFLGGEIVVDMAAEEIQSHSKLKQRIGTAVDTFVTAGELGEVLPDGTLFRNEEADVSHEPDLMVCRFESLEAGMIRYAERNPGTGRELIVEGSPDLVVEIVSNSSVRKDTRDLRHRYFAAGVREYWIVDARGMIMTFHLLVRGDVDWLESIPDGEDFRRSAVLDRRVRIDRGTNRIGTVKYDVLIRE
;
A
#
# COMPACT_ATOMS: atom_id res chain seq x y z
N MET A 1 1.01 31.80 -26.64
CA MET A 1 0.45 30.52 -27.11
C MET A 1 -0.21 29.85 -25.92
N ALA A 2 -1.53 29.73 -25.91
CA ALA A 2 -2.26 29.05 -24.84
C ALA A 2 -2.06 27.53 -25.02
N THR A 3 -1.29 26.91 -24.12
CA THR A 3 -1.23 25.46 -24.03
C THR A 3 -2.59 24.96 -23.57
N ALA A 4 -3.25 24.17 -24.42
CA ALA A 4 -4.52 23.53 -24.09
C ALA A 4 -4.35 22.74 -22.78
N ASN A 5 -5.05 23.19 -21.75
CA ASN A 5 -5.04 22.61 -20.42
C ASN A 5 -6.00 21.41 -20.41
N THR A 6 -5.67 20.37 -21.17
CA THR A 6 -6.56 19.22 -21.37
C THR A 6 -6.41 18.23 -20.21
N SER A 7 -7.42 18.22 -19.34
CA SER A 7 -7.66 17.13 -18.39
C SER A 7 -7.88 15.81 -19.14
N ALA A 8 -7.50 14.69 -18.53
CA ALA A 8 -7.82 13.36 -19.03
C ALA A 8 -9.17 12.92 -18.43
N VAL A 9 -10.03 12.32 -19.24
CA VAL A 9 -11.29 11.72 -18.78
C VAL A 9 -11.18 10.22 -18.99
N LEU A 10 -11.17 9.47 -17.88
CA LEU A 10 -11.27 8.02 -17.91
C LEU A 10 -12.74 7.65 -17.71
N ASN A 11 -13.38 7.17 -18.78
CA ASN A 11 -14.72 6.61 -18.69
C ASN A 11 -14.61 5.21 -18.11
N ILE A 12 -15.23 4.99 -16.94
CA ILE A 12 -15.34 3.66 -16.37
C ILE A 12 -16.54 2.99 -17.06
N PRO A 13 -16.35 1.90 -17.81
CA PRO A 13 -17.47 1.21 -18.44
C PRO A 13 -18.37 0.64 -17.34
N ASP A 14 -19.66 0.98 -17.38
CA ASP A 14 -20.66 0.36 -16.55
C ASP A 14 -21.16 -0.92 -17.24
N ASN A 15 -20.81 -2.09 -16.70
CA ASN A 15 -21.28 -3.39 -17.20
C ASN A 15 -22.69 -3.75 -16.68
N SER A 16 -23.36 -2.86 -15.94
CA SER A 16 -24.67 -3.12 -15.33
C SER A 16 -25.87 -2.89 -16.28
N GLY A 17 -25.64 -2.36 -17.49
CA GLY A 17 -26.73 -2.05 -18.43
C GLY A 17 -27.60 -0.85 -18.02
N VAL A 18 -27.21 -0.12 -16.97
CA VAL A 18 -27.80 1.15 -16.56
C VAL A 18 -26.84 2.26 -16.99
N ALA A 19 -27.33 3.27 -17.71
CA ALA A 19 -26.50 4.32 -18.27
C ALA A 19 -26.19 5.41 -17.23
N GLU A 20 -25.30 5.15 -16.29
CA GLU A 20 -24.55 6.21 -15.60
C GLU A 20 -23.05 5.91 -15.72
N THR A 21 -22.42 6.54 -16.73
CA THR A 21 -20.97 6.48 -16.90
C THR A 21 -20.30 7.33 -15.82
N GLY A 22 -19.75 6.69 -14.79
CA GLY A 22 -18.82 7.33 -13.89
C GLY A 22 -17.57 7.74 -14.67
N ALA A 23 -17.32 9.04 -14.80
CA ALA A 23 -16.14 9.57 -15.48
C ALA A 23 -15.17 10.14 -14.45
N ILE A 24 -13.97 9.58 -14.35
CA ILE A 24 -12.90 10.16 -13.56
C ILE A 24 -12.25 11.28 -14.38
N ARG A 25 -12.26 12.50 -13.83
CA ARG A 25 -11.58 13.65 -14.42
C ARG A 25 -10.25 13.84 -13.72
N ILE A 26 -9.17 13.59 -14.46
CA ILE A 26 -7.81 13.75 -13.96
C ILE A 26 -7.31 15.12 -14.43
N PRO A 27 -7.04 16.06 -13.49
CA PRO A 27 -6.58 17.40 -13.87
C PRO A 27 -5.17 17.32 -14.48
N ALA A 28 -4.85 18.24 -15.39
CA ALA A 28 -3.54 18.27 -16.04
C ALA A 28 -2.39 18.47 -15.04
N SER A 29 -2.67 19.14 -13.90
CA SER A 29 -1.74 19.29 -12.79
C SER A 29 -1.35 17.96 -12.15
N ALA A 30 -2.21 16.94 -12.16
CA ALA A 30 -1.92 15.64 -11.56
C ALA A 30 -0.79 14.86 -12.25
N ARG A 31 -0.24 15.38 -13.36
CA ARG A 31 0.95 14.81 -14.02
C ARG A 31 2.25 15.05 -13.25
N SER A 32 2.24 15.90 -12.22
CA SER A 32 3.33 16.01 -11.25
C SER A 32 2.90 15.42 -9.90
N LEU A 33 3.86 14.98 -9.09
CA LEU A 33 3.60 14.46 -7.74
C LEU A 33 2.81 15.46 -6.89
N ASP A 34 3.26 16.73 -6.83
CA ASP A 34 2.58 17.78 -6.08
C ASP A 34 1.14 18.00 -6.56
N GLY A 35 0.93 18.05 -7.88
CA GLY A 35 -0.39 18.25 -8.43
C GLY A 35 -1.29 17.03 -8.24
N PHE A 36 -0.72 15.82 -8.21
CA PHE A 36 -1.46 14.60 -7.88
C PHE A 36 -1.89 14.62 -6.42
N VAL A 37 -0.98 14.93 -5.49
CA VAL A 37 -1.28 15.01 -4.05
C VAL A 37 -2.33 16.08 -3.78
N ALA A 38 -2.20 17.26 -4.39
CA ALA A 38 -3.21 18.31 -4.27
C ALA A 38 -4.58 17.87 -4.79
N TRP A 39 -4.62 17.09 -5.88
CA TRP A 39 -5.86 16.50 -6.38
C TRP A 39 -6.40 15.41 -5.45
N ALA A 40 -5.54 14.53 -4.91
CA ALA A 40 -5.91 13.46 -3.98
C ALA A 40 -6.54 13.97 -2.67
N LEU A 41 -6.13 15.15 -2.23
CA LEU A 41 -6.70 15.82 -1.05
C LEU A 41 -7.93 16.70 -1.36
N SER A 42 -8.34 16.80 -2.63
CA SER A 42 -9.47 17.64 -3.03
C SER A 42 -10.80 16.89 -3.02
N ASP A 43 -11.90 17.64 -2.92
CA ASP A 43 -13.26 17.10 -3.07
C ASP A 43 -13.55 16.52 -4.46
N GLU A 44 -12.69 16.81 -5.45
CA GLU A 44 -12.80 16.29 -6.82
C GLU A 44 -12.20 14.88 -6.95
N PHE A 45 -11.45 14.40 -5.95
CA PHE A 45 -10.89 13.06 -6.00
C PHE A 45 -11.99 11.99 -5.89
N PRO A 46 -11.94 10.92 -6.70
CA PRO A 46 -12.92 9.84 -6.63
C PRO A 46 -13.00 9.24 -5.23
N ARG A 47 -14.22 9.04 -4.72
CA ARG A 47 -14.48 8.39 -3.43
C ARG A 47 -14.34 6.86 -3.47
N GLN A 48 -14.12 6.30 -4.65
CA GLN A 48 -14.02 4.87 -4.89
C GLN A 48 -12.88 4.60 -5.87
N GLY A 49 -12.27 3.43 -5.73
CA GLY A 49 -11.07 3.04 -6.46
C GLY A 49 -9.80 3.50 -5.76
N ARG A 50 -8.68 2.90 -6.15
CA ARG A 50 -7.33 3.23 -5.66
C ARG A 50 -6.57 3.88 -6.80
N ILE A 51 -6.14 5.11 -6.60
CA ILE A 51 -5.42 5.87 -7.61
C ILE A 51 -4.04 6.20 -7.09
N SER A 52 -3.02 5.94 -7.89
CA SER A 52 -1.62 6.04 -7.49
C SER A 52 -0.84 6.88 -8.49
N PHE A 53 0.17 7.59 -8.01
CA PHE A 53 1.14 8.28 -8.84
C PHE A 53 2.47 7.56 -8.76
N LEU A 54 2.93 7.01 -9.89
CA LEU A 54 4.17 6.22 -9.99
C LEU A 54 5.11 6.87 -11.02
N GLY A 55 5.79 7.92 -10.59
CA GLY A 55 6.67 8.81 -11.36
C GLY A 55 6.21 9.19 -12.74
N GLY A 56 5.20 10.06 -12.76
CA GLY A 56 4.58 10.60 -13.97
C GLY A 56 3.43 9.77 -14.51
N GLU A 57 3.30 8.50 -14.08
CA GLU A 57 2.16 7.65 -14.44
C GLU A 57 1.09 7.69 -13.34
N ILE A 58 -0.17 7.90 -13.74
CA ILE A 58 -1.32 7.73 -12.85
C ILE A 58 -1.92 6.35 -13.11
N VAL A 59 -1.87 5.50 -12.09
CA VAL A 59 -2.44 4.14 -12.12
C VAL A 59 -3.78 4.17 -11.41
N VAL A 60 -4.84 3.79 -12.12
CA VAL A 60 -6.21 3.74 -11.61
C VAL A 60 -6.65 2.28 -11.47
N ASP A 61 -6.97 1.87 -10.26
CA ASP A 61 -7.54 0.57 -9.96
C ASP A 61 -8.98 0.73 -9.44
N MET A 62 -9.96 0.27 -10.22
CA MET A 62 -11.38 0.33 -9.87
C MET A 62 -11.94 -1.01 -9.41
N ALA A 63 -11.11 -2.05 -9.31
CA ALA A 63 -11.58 -3.37 -8.94
C ALA A 63 -12.00 -3.42 -7.47
N ALA A 64 -13.15 -4.04 -7.20
CA ALA A 64 -13.54 -4.36 -5.84
C ALA A 64 -12.59 -5.41 -5.25
N GLU A 65 -12.29 -5.30 -3.96
CA GLU A 65 -11.49 -6.28 -3.26
C GLU A 65 -12.21 -7.62 -3.15
N GLU A 66 -11.51 -8.71 -3.47
CA GLU A 66 -12.04 -10.04 -3.24
C GLU A 66 -11.99 -10.39 -1.74
N ILE A 67 -13.13 -10.79 -1.19
CA ILE A 67 -13.28 -11.07 0.24
C ILE A 67 -12.28 -12.14 0.72
N GLN A 68 -12.07 -13.20 -0.07
CA GLN A 68 -11.29 -14.37 0.37
C GLN A 68 -9.78 -14.20 0.20
N SER A 69 -9.33 -13.56 -0.86
CA SER A 69 -7.91 -13.43 -1.23
C SER A 69 -7.30 -12.11 -0.78
N HIS A 70 -8.11 -11.06 -0.63
CA HIS A 70 -7.65 -9.72 -0.26
C HIS A 70 -8.13 -9.29 1.12
N SER A 71 -9.43 -9.02 1.31
CA SER A 71 -9.91 -8.34 2.51
C SER A 71 -9.71 -9.17 3.80
N LYS A 72 -9.96 -10.49 3.75
CA LYS A 72 -9.67 -11.37 4.90
C LYS A 72 -8.18 -11.42 5.23
N LEU A 73 -7.32 -11.45 4.22
CA LEU A 73 -5.87 -11.51 4.42
C LEU A 73 -5.36 -10.19 5.02
N LYS A 74 -5.79 -9.06 4.44
CA LYS A 74 -5.49 -7.70 4.92
C LYS A 74 -5.84 -7.53 6.39
N GLN A 75 -7.05 -7.93 6.77
CA GLN A 75 -7.48 -7.88 8.16
C GLN A 75 -6.55 -8.67 9.08
N ARG A 76 -6.16 -9.90 8.69
CA ARG A 76 -5.34 -10.77 9.54
C ARG A 76 -3.90 -10.29 9.66
N ILE A 77 -3.30 -9.81 8.58
CA ILE A 77 -1.96 -9.20 8.61
C ILE A 77 -1.99 -7.93 9.45
N GLY A 78 -2.90 -7.00 9.15
CA GLY A 78 -3.02 -5.73 9.86
C GLY A 78 -3.22 -5.95 11.36
N THR A 79 -4.12 -6.86 11.76
CA THR A 79 -4.36 -7.17 13.18
C THR A 79 -3.11 -7.72 13.88
N ALA A 80 -2.43 -8.70 13.26
CA ALA A 80 -1.28 -9.34 13.89
C ALA A 80 -0.08 -8.40 14.02
N VAL A 81 0.20 -7.62 12.95
CA VAL A 81 1.29 -6.64 12.93
C VAL A 81 0.99 -5.51 13.92
N ASP A 82 -0.21 -4.92 13.90
CA ASP A 82 -0.61 -3.86 14.84
C ASP A 82 -0.52 -4.31 16.30
N THR A 83 -1.06 -5.50 16.62
CA THR A 83 -0.99 -6.04 17.98
C THR A 83 0.46 -6.17 18.46
N PHE A 84 1.35 -6.65 17.60
CA PHE A 84 2.76 -6.82 17.94
C PHE A 84 3.49 -5.47 18.06
N VAL A 85 3.35 -4.59 17.07
CA VAL A 85 4.00 -3.27 17.03
C VAL A 85 3.58 -2.41 18.21
N THR A 86 2.28 -2.37 18.51
CA THR A 86 1.72 -1.60 19.63
C THR A 86 2.16 -2.18 20.97
N ALA A 87 2.12 -3.51 21.16
CA ALA A 87 2.54 -4.12 22.42
C ALA A 87 4.05 -3.96 22.70
N GLY A 88 4.86 -3.89 21.65
CA GLY A 88 6.30 -3.67 21.74
C GLY A 88 6.72 -2.19 21.74
N GLU A 89 5.77 -1.26 21.69
CA GLU A 89 6.02 0.19 21.54
C GLU A 89 7.01 0.50 20.40
N LEU A 90 6.89 -0.22 19.27
CA LEU A 90 7.84 -0.11 18.16
C LEU A 90 7.55 1.07 17.23
N GLY A 91 6.30 1.54 17.21
CA GLY A 91 5.83 2.60 16.32
C GLY A 91 4.33 2.55 16.09
N GLU A 92 3.91 3.05 14.94
CA GLU A 92 2.51 3.13 14.53
C GLU A 92 2.25 2.27 13.29
N VAL A 93 1.05 1.67 13.24
CA VAL A 93 0.58 0.89 12.09
C VAL A 93 -0.59 1.63 11.44
N LEU A 94 -0.46 1.90 10.15
CA LEU A 94 -1.44 2.65 9.36
C LEU A 94 -2.04 1.70 8.32
N PRO A 95 -3.36 1.42 8.38
CA PRO A 95 -4.02 0.56 7.42
C PRO A 95 -4.26 1.30 6.09
N ASP A 96 -4.87 0.57 5.16
CA ASP A 96 -5.37 1.11 3.90
C ASP A 96 -6.21 2.38 4.06
N GLY A 97 -6.18 3.24 3.04
CA GLY A 97 -6.80 4.57 3.05
C GLY A 97 -5.92 5.68 3.63
N THR A 98 -4.70 5.35 4.05
CA THR A 98 -3.68 6.35 4.41
C THR A 98 -2.81 6.66 3.20
N LEU A 99 -2.80 7.92 2.75
CA LEU A 99 -1.98 8.34 1.62
C LEU A 99 -0.51 8.46 2.02
N PHE A 100 0.36 7.83 1.24
CA PHE A 100 1.80 7.91 1.33
C PHE A 100 2.37 8.77 0.20
N ARG A 101 3.42 9.53 0.49
CA ARG A 101 4.19 10.33 -0.46
C ARG A 101 5.68 10.20 -0.21
N ASN A 102 6.45 10.01 -1.27
CA ASN A 102 7.90 10.20 -1.26
C ASN A 102 8.34 10.96 -2.51
N GLU A 103 8.99 12.11 -2.29
CA GLU A 103 9.44 13.00 -3.37
C GLU A 103 10.63 12.44 -4.14
N GLU A 104 11.63 11.88 -3.45
CA GLU A 104 12.84 11.34 -4.08
C GLU A 104 12.54 10.16 -5.03
N ALA A 105 11.57 9.32 -4.66
CA ALA A 105 11.11 8.20 -5.46
C ALA A 105 9.97 8.56 -6.44
N ASP A 106 9.53 9.81 -6.42
CA ASP A 106 8.45 10.34 -7.26
C ASP A 106 7.20 9.47 -7.20
N VAL A 107 6.73 9.16 -5.98
CA VAL A 107 5.64 8.22 -5.73
C VAL A 107 4.64 8.76 -4.72
N SER A 108 3.36 8.53 -5.00
CA SER A 108 2.30 8.61 -4.01
C SER A 108 1.29 7.49 -4.20
N HIS A 109 1.03 6.76 -3.12
CA HIS A 109 0.20 5.56 -3.14
C HIS A 109 -0.53 5.38 -1.80
N GLU A 110 -1.57 4.56 -1.77
CA GLU A 110 -2.21 4.08 -0.54
C GLU A 110 -1.88 2.58 -0.39
N PRO A 111 -0.86 2.20 0.39
CA PRO A 111 -0.55 0.79 0.62
C PRO A 111 -1.62 0.09 1.46
N ASP A 112 -1.64 -1.26 1.45
CA ASP A 112 -2.57 -2.02 2.31
C ASP A 112 -2.21 -1.96 3.79
N LEU A 113 -0.93 -1.77 4.10
CA LEU A 113 -0.44 -1.54 5.45
C LEU A 113 0.89 -0.79 5.40
N MET A 114 1.09 0.13 6.34
CA MET A 114 2.39 0.72 6.63
C MET A 114 2.73 0.57 8.11
N VAL A 115 4.01 0.39 8.42
CA VAL A 115 4.54 0.55 9.78
C VAL A 115 5.54 1.70 9.77
N CYS A 116 5.33 2.66 10.66
CA CYS A 116 6.21 3.80 10.89
C CYS A 116 6.81 3.66 12.29
N ARG A 117 8.09 3.29 12.39
CA ARG A 117 8.75 3.11 13.69
C ARG A 117 8.96 4.46 14.38
N PHE A 118 8.88 4.48 15.71
CA PHE A 118 9.12 5.71 16.47
C PHE A 118 10.52 6.28 16.21
N GLU A 119 11.54 5.44 16.09
CA GLU A 119 12.89 5.86 15.71
C GLU A 119 12.90 6.67 14.41
N SER A 120 12.13 6.23 13.39
CA SER A 120 12.06 6.89 12.08
C SER A 120 11.26 8.18 12.12
N LEU A 121 10.21 8.23 12.94
CA LEU A 121 9.41 9.44 13.20
C LEU A 121 10.24 10.49 13.96
N GLU A 122 10.94 10.09 15.03
CA GLU A 122 11.79 10.95 15.86
C GLU A 122 12.98 11.51 15.09
N ALA A 123 13.58 10.70 14.22
CA ALA A 123 14.65 11.12 13.32
C ALA A 123 14.18 12.00 12.15
N GLY A 124 12.87 12.18 11.97
CA GLY A 124 12.29 12.98 10.89
C GLY A 124 12.39 12.34 9.50
N MET A 125 12.69 11.04 9.42
CA MET A 125 12.66 10.26 8.18
C MET A 125 11.23 9.99 7.71
N ILE A 126 10.27 10.02 8.64
CA ILE A 126 8.83 9.96 8.39
C ILE A 126 8.20 11.18 9.06
N ARG A 127 7.29 11.85 8.36
CA ARG A 127 6.52 12.98 8.88
C ARG A 127 5.06 12.83 8.50
N TYR A 128 4.17 13.15 9.44
CA TYR A 128 2.77 13.34 9.13
C TYR A 128 2.56 14.77 8.63
N ALA A 129 2.13 14.87 7.38
CA ALA A 129 2.10 16.10 6.60
C ALA A 129 0.70 16.36 6.04
N GLU A 130 0.54 17.54 5.44
CA GLU A 130 -0.70 18.09 4.90
C GLU A 130 -1.84 18.11 5.92
N ARG A 131 -2.18 19.31 6.41
CA ARG A 131 -3.20 19.46 7.45
C ARG A 131 -4.55 19.73 6.82
N ASN A 132 -5.55 18.96 7.22
CA ASN A 132 -6.94 19.24 6.92
C ASN A 132 -7.30 20.66 7.39
N PRO A 133 -7.75 21.58 6.52
CA PRO A 133 -7.99 22.97 6.91
C PRO A 133 -9.05 23.15 8.00
N GLY A 134 -10.01 22.22 8.11
CA GLY A 134 -11.10 22.29 9.09
C GLY A 134 -10.73 21.72 10.46
N THR A 135 -9.82 20.74 10.53
CA THR A 135 -9.47 20.04 11.78
C THR A 135 -8.03 20.24 12.24
N GLY A 136 -7.16 20.72 11.36
CA GLY A 136 -5.71 20.83 11.58
C GLY A 136 -4.97 19.50 11.62
N ARG A 137 -5.65 18.37 11.43
CA ARG A 137 -5.07 17.01 11.49
C ARG A 137 -4.38 16.63 10.20
N GLU A 138 -3.33 15.85 10.32
CA GLU A 138 -2.50 15.36 9.24
C GLU A 138 -3.27 14.37 8.34
N LEU A 139 -2.95 14.38 7.05
CA LEU A 139 -3.63 13.59 6.02
C LEU A 139 -2.69 12.65 5.27
N ILE A 140 -1.38 12.88 5.33
CA ILE A 140 -0.38 12.17 4.52
C ILE A 140 0.79 11.71 5.38
N VAL A 141 1.30 10.52 5.06
CA VAL A 141 2.61 10.05 5.50
C VAL A 141 3.65 10.46 4.45
N GLU A 142 4.55 11.37 4.79
CA GLU A 142 5.64 11.81 3.95
C GLU A 142 6.96 11.19 4.41
N GLY A 143 7.76 10.65 3.49
CA GLY A 143 9.08 10.09 3.78
C GLY A 143 9.19 8.60 3.45
N SER A 144 9.68 7.79 4.38
CA SER A 144 9.99 6.36 4.11
C SER A 144 9.43 5.46 5.23
N PRO A 145 8.21 4.93 5.09
CA PRO A 145 7.70 3.90 5.99
C PRO A 145 8.71 2.76 6.16
N ASP A 146 8.86 2.25 7.38
CA ASP A 146 9.83 1.20 7.67
C ASP A 146 9.42 -0.11 6.99
N LEU A 147 8.14 -0.47 7.11
CA LEU A 147 7.53 -1.61 6.42
C LEU A 147 6.33 -1.14 5.59
N VAL A 148 6.26 -1.63 4.37
CA VAL A 148 5.06 -1.56 3.52
C VAL A 148 4.57 -2.97 3.21
N VAL A 149 3.26 -3.20 3.24
CA VAL A 149 2.63 -4.45 2.81
C VAL A 149 1.67 -4.17 1.66
N GLU A 150 1.74 -4.99 0.61
CA GLU A 150 0.76 -5.03 -0.48
C GLU A 150 0.22 -6.45 -0.63
N ILE A 151 -1.10 -6.55 -0.79
CA ILE A 151 -1.81 -7.81 -1.03
C ILE A 151 -2.28 -7.80 -2.47
N VAL A 152 -1.76 -8.74 -3.24
CA VAL A 152 -1.97 -8.74 -4.69
C VAL A 152 -3.42 -9.08 -5.02
N SER A 153 -4.05 -8.17 -5.77
CA SER A 153 -5.36 -8.33 -6.36
C SER A 153 -5.24 -8.64 -7.87
N ASN A 154 -6.38 -8.90 -8.54
CA ASN A 154 -6.38 -9.18 -9.98
C ASN A 154 -5.88 -7.99 -10.82
N SER A 155 -6.13 -6.77 -10.36
CA SER A 155 -5.78 -5.52 -11.02
C SER A 155 -4.41 -4.97 -10.60
N SER A 156 -3.87 -5.40 -9.45
CA SER A 156 -2.64 -4.83 -8.90
C SER A 156 -1.37 -5.64 -9.19
N VAL A 157 -1.45 -6.81 -9.85
CA VAL A 157 -0.29 -7.73 -10.07
C VAL A 157 0.97 -7.01 -10.52
N ARG A 158 0.90 -6.28 -11.64
CA ARG A 158 2.07 -5.57 -12.18
C ARG A 158 2.50 -4.44 -11.24
N LYS A 159 1.52 -3.70 -10.69
CA LYS A 159 1.74 -2.58 -9.79
C LYS A 159 2.54 -3.05 -8.56
N ASP A 160 2.08 -4.07 -7.85
CA ASP A 160 2.69 -4.51 -6.60
C ASP A 160 3.98 -5.30 -6.83
N THR A 161 3.98 -6.26 -7.76
CA THR A 161 5.13 -7.17 -7.92
C THR A 161 6.31 -6.55 -8.66
N ARG A 162 6.12 -5.43 -9.36
CA ARG A 162 7.14 -4.80 -10.20
C ARG A 162 7.22 -3.28 -10.05
N ASP A 163 6.12 -2.56 -10.25
CA ASP A 163 6.18 -1.09 -10.35
C ASP A 163 6.41 -0.45 -8.97
N LEU A 164 5.78 -0.94 -7.91
CA LEU A 164 6.01 -0.44 -6.55
C LEU A 164 7.33 -0.95 -5.97
N ARG A 165 7.79 -2.15 -6.34
CA ARG A 165 9.06 -2.70 -5.86
C ARG A 165 10.24 -1.75 -6.11
N HIS A 166 10.36 -1.17 -7.32
CA HIS A 166 11.45 -0.22 -7.60
C HIS A 166 11.24 1.13 -6.92
N ARG A 167 9.98 1.60 -6.80
CA ARG A 167 9.65 2.87 -6.15
C ARG A 167 9.88 2.83 -4.64
N TYR A 168 9.44 1.78 -3.96
CA TYR A 168 9.69 1.60 -2.54
C TYR A 168 11.19 1.42 -2.25
N PHE A 169 11.94 0.77 -3.15
CA PHE A 169 13.40 0.75 -3.01
C PHE A 169 14.01 2.15 -3.19
N ALA A 170 13.60 2.91 -4.20
CA ALA A 170 14.07 4.29 -4.38
C ALA A 170 13.69 5.17 -3.17
N ALA A 171 12.52 4.94 -2.58
CA ALA A 171 12.00 5.68 -1.44
C ALA A 171 12.71 5.33 -0.12
N GLY A 172 13.62 4.36 -0.09
CA GLY A 172 14.31 3.97 1.13
C GLY A 172 13.48 3.14 2.12
N VAL A 173 12.35 2.56 1.69
CA VAL A 173 11.57 1.62 2.50
C VAL A 173 12.48 0.46 2.93
N ARG A 174 12.46 0.11 4.21
CA ARG A 174 13.39 -0.89 4.79
C ARG A 174 12.92 -2.32 4.54
N GLU A 175 11.61 -2.53 4.49
CA GLU A 175 11.02 -3.84 4.29
C GLU A 175 9.74 -3.75 3.45
N TYR A 176 9.56 -4.69 2.52
CA TYR A 176 8.41 -4.75 1.64
C TYR A 176 7.83 -6.17 1.61
N TRP A 177 6.56 -6.31 1.99
CA TRP A 177 5.84 -7.58 1.94
C TRP A 177 4.89 -7.60 0.74
N ILE A 178 4.96 -8.67 -0.02
CA ILE A 178 4.05 -8.93 -1.14
C ILE A 178 3.39 -10.27 -0.88
N VAL A 179 2.07 -10.27 -0.73
CA VAL A 179 1.30 -11.49 -0.48
C VAL A 179 0.29 -11.70 -1.59
N ASP A 180 0.41 -12.80 -2.34
CA ASP A 180 -0.56 -13.17 -3.38
C ASP A 180 -1.29 -14.44 -2.98
N ALA A 181 -2.57 -14.31 -2.65
CA ALA A 181 -3.45 -15.40 -2.22
C ALA A 181 -4.56 -15.73 -3.22
N ARG A 182 -4.49 -15.21 -4.45
CA ARG A 182 -5.51 -15.40 -5.49
C ARG A 182 -5.51 -16.82 -6.04
N GLY A 183 -4.31 -17.42 -6.14
CA GLY A 183 -4.11 -18.77 -6.66
C GLY A 183 -4.34 -19.87 -5.64
N MET A 184 -4.38 -21.12 -6.13
CA MET A 184 -4.42 -22.32 -5.27
C MET A 184 -3.20 -22.42 -4.34
N ILE A 185 -2.08 -21.80 -4.68
CA ILE A 185 -0.90 -21.68 -3.84
C ILE A 185 -0.75 -20.20 -3.49
N MET A 186 -0.67 -19.91 -2.19
CA MET A 186 -0.39 -18.56 -1.71
C MET A 186 1.13 -18.34 -1.75
N THR A 187 1.54 -17.16 -2.16
CA THR A 187 2.95 -16.74 -2.09
C THR A 187 3.10 -15.59 -1.10
N PHE A 188 4.18 -15.62 -0.33
CA PHE A 188 4.55 -14.56 0.60
C PHE A 188 6.01 -14.23 0.40
N HIS A 189 6.28 -13.06 -0.17
CA HIS A 189 7.61 -12.50 -0.29
C HIS A 189 7.82 -11.46 0.80
N LEU A 190 8.80 -11.70 1.66
CA LEU A 190 9.31 -10.72 2.62
C LEU A 190 10.64 -10.22 2.08
N LEU A 191 10.66 -8.98 1.62
CA LEU A 191 11.85 -8.35 1.03
C LEU A 191 12.45 -7.37 2.03
N VAL A 192 13.72 -7.56 2.38
CA VAL A 192 14.49 -6.63 3.22
C VAL A 192 15.39 -5.81 2.31
N ARG A 193 15.49 -4.51 2.58
CA ARG A 193 16.38 -3.62 1.83
C ARG A 193 17.84 -4.04 2.00
N GLY A 194 18.51 -4.37 0.90
CA GLY A 194 19.97 -4.42 0.83
C GLY A 194 20.56 -3.12 0.30
N ASP A 195 21.88 -3.09 0.13
CA ASP A 195 22.60 -1.89 -0.31
C ASP A 195 22.25 -1.47 -1.75
N VAL A 196 21.96 -2.44 -2.62
CA VAL A 196 21.75 -2.22 -4.07
C VAL A 196 20.39 -2.69 -4.59
N ASP A 197 19.75 -3.65 -3.92
CA ASP A 197 18.42 -4.18 -4.27
C ASP A 197 17.80 -4.85 -3.03
N TRP A 198 16.56 -5.28 -3.16
CA TRP A 198 15.84 -6.13 -2.23
C TRP A 198 16.48 -7.51 -2.07
N LEU A 199 16.66 -7.92 -0.83
CA LEU A 199 17.04 -9.27 -0.43
C LEU A 199 15.79 -10.00 0.05
N GLU A 200 15.46 -11.13 -0.58
CA GLU A 200 14.36 -11.95 -0.09
C GLU A 200 14.76 -12.68 1.20
N SER A 201 13.96 -12.51 2.27
CA SER A 201 14.10 -13.34 3.46
C SER A 201 13.68 -14.77 3.14
N ILE A 202 14.67 -15.65 3.17
CA ILE A 202 14.48 -17.09 2.95
C ILE A 202 13.72 -17.67 4.16
N PRO A 203 12.68 -18.50 3.93
CA PRO A 203 11.99 -19.18 5.01
C PRO A 203 12.89 -20.19 5.72
N ASP A 204 12.73 -20.35 7.02
CA ASP A 204 13.35 -21.41 7.80
C ASP A 204 12.65 -22.78 7.57
N GLY A 205 13.09 -23.82 8.31
CA GLY A 205 12.51 -25.16 8.21
C GLY A 205 11.03 -25.27 8.61
N GLU A 206 10.46 -24.22 9.21
CA GLU A 206 9.05 -24.12 9.60
C GLU A 206 8.29 -23.03 8.81
N ASP A 207 8.86 -22.57 7.69
CA ASP A 207 8.32 -21.56 6.79
C ASP A 207 8.21 -20.13 7.39
N PHE A 208 8.96 -19.86 8.46
CA PHE A 208 9.05 -18.50 9.01
C PHE A 208 10.14 -17.69 8.30
N ARG A 209 9.83 -16.44 8.01
CA ARG A 209 10.75 -15.46 7.39
C ARG A 209 11.14 -14.39 8.41
N ARG A 210 12.38 -13.93 8.42
CA ARG A 210 12.87 -12.92 9.36
C ARG A 210 12.50 -11.53 8.85
N SER A 211 11.66 -10.82 9.61
CA SER A 211 11.43 -9.38 9.48
C SER A 211 12.54 -8.63 10.24
N ALA A 212 13.20 -7.70 9.54
CA ALA A 212 14.15 -6.78 10.13
C ALA A 212 13.43 -5.62 10.84
N VAL A 213 12.29 -5.17 10.31
CA VAL A 213 11.51 -4.06 10.88
C VAL A 213 10.86 -4.47 12.20
N LEU A 214 10.28 -5.67 12.25
CA LEU A 214 9.64 -6.20 13.46
C LEU A 214 10.63 -6.89 14.41
N ASP A 215 11.87 -7.11 13.97
CA ASP A 215 12.88 -7.91 14.67
C ASP A 215 12.37 -9.31 15.08
N ARG A 216 11.52 -9.91 14.24
CA ARG A 216 10.83 -11.17 14.53
C ARG A 216 10.70 -12.04 13.31
N ARG A 217 10.38 -13.30 13.52
CA ARG A 217 10.02 -14.26 12.50
C ARG A 217 8.52 -14.24 12.24
N VAL A 218 8.15 -14.15 10.98
CA VAL A 218 6.76 -14.05 10.51
C VAL A 218 6.44 -15.22 9.59
N ARG A 219 5.27 -15.83 9.80
CA ARG A 219 4.68 -16.80 8.88
C ARG A 219 3.22 -16.45 8.64
N ILE A 220 2.76 -16.67 7.40
CA ILE A 220 1.36 -16.50 7.01
C ILE A 220 0.88 -17.85 6.51
N ASP A 221 -0.07 -18.45 7.22
CA ASP A 221 -0.68 -19.72 6.86
C ASP A 221 -2.07 -19.48 6.28
N ARG A 222 -2.41 -20.21 5.23
CA ARG A 222 -3.77 -20.28 4.69
C ARG A 222 -4.40 -21.63 5.04
N GLY A 223 -5.59 -21.58 5.60
CA GLY A 223 -6.40 -22.76 5.92
C GLY A 223 -7.88 -22.53 5.68
N THR A 224 -8.68 -23.35 6.34
CA THR A 224 -10.15 -23.37 6.20
C THR A 224 -10.79 -23.13 7.57
N ASN A 225 -11.80 -22.27 7.64
CA ASN A 225 -12.57 -22.08 8.87
C ASN A 225 -13.71 -23.11 9.02
N ARG A 226 -14.45 -23.03 10.14
CA ARG A 226 -15.51 -23.97 10.51
C ARG A 226 -16.64 -24.14 9.48
N ILE A 227 -16.82 -23.19 8.56
CA ILE A 227 -17.85 -23.24 7.51
C ILE A 227 -17.28 -23.56 6.13
N GLY A 228 -16.03 -24.00 6.03
CA GLY A 228 -15.43 -24.40 4.75
C GLY A 228 -14.91 -23.24 3.90
N THR A 229 -14.78 -22.01 4.43
CA THR A 229 -14.23 -20.86 3.68
C THR A 229 -12.80 -20.55 4.11
N VAL A 230 -12.09 -19.73 3.32
CA VAL A 230 -10.68 -19.39 3.57
C VAL A 230 -10.51 -18.68 4.92
N LYS A 231 -9.44 -19.04 5.62
CA LYS A 231 -8.92 -18.41 6.83
C LYS A 231 -7.42 -18.17 6.67
N TYR A 232 -6.92 -17.09 7.27
CA TYR A 232 -5.49 -16.85 7.42
C TYR A 232 -5.10 -16.76 8.88
N ASP A 233 -3.95 -17.33 9.20
CA ASP A 233 -3.28 -17.19 10.47
C ASP A 233 -1.93 -16.51 10.23
N VAL A 234 -1.66 -15.44 10.96
CA VAL A 234 -0.39 -14.70 10.89
C VAL A 234 0.30 -14.89 12.24
N LEU A 235 1.47 -15.49 12.21
CA LEU A 235 2.25 -15.85 13.38
C LEU A 235 3.50 -15.00 13.42
N ILE A 236 3.72 -14.33 14.54
CA ILE A 236 4.91 -13.53 14.82
C ILE A 236 5.57 -14.12 16.07
N ARG A 237 6.83 -14.55 15.97
CA ARG A 237 7.60 -15.14 17.07
C ARG A 237 9.07 -14.71 17.03
N GLU A 238 9.82 -15.02 18.07
CA GLU A 238 11.27 -14.79 18.14
C GLU A 238 12.05 -15.48 17.01
#